data_AF-A0A846E4H4-F1
#
_entry.id   AF-A0A846E4H4-F1
#
_cell.length_a   1.000
_cell.length_b   1.000
_cell.length_c   1.000
_cell.angle_alpha   90.00
_cell.angle_beta   90.00
_cell.angle_gamma   90.00
#
_symmetry.space_group_name_H-M   'P 1'
#
loop_
_entity.id
_entity.type
_entity.pdbx_description
1 polymer ?
#
loop_
_entity_poly.entity_id
_entity_poly.type
_entity_poly.pdbx_seq_one_letter_code
_entity_poly.pdbx_strand_id
1 'polypeptide(L)'
;MFACAVDIPISFQPETANSLSLLELKMRVSLHLALTIPEDLAVITPTKKQQIFQEFISVLAKEKYEDFNLNIAWQEIWQQQLKSLAQERGLHGIKLGARILRQRSGIEEFGTIVDLNIELSRPLQIQWDSGDIQSYSLTEFRCLGINLLKPVTKLSPNVAYQISEDGSYFKVWIGFRTKALAQAWWRLIKQQVGYLSPLQDCYSLELRHTDKRYEYGVEKYRQKSIAKRLNTLQKLADINLEELPMK
;
A
#
# COMPACT_ATOMS: atom_id res chain seq x y z
N MET A 1 62.54 -13.44 -52.36
CA MET A 1 61.33 -13.77 -51.57
C MET A 1 61.59 -13.24 -50.17
N PHE A 2 61.14 -12.01 -49.88
CA PHE A 2 61.38 -11.35 -48.59
C PHE A 2 60.13 -11.53 -47.72
N ALA A 3 60.29 -12.20 -46.57
CA ALA A 3 59.25 -12.33 -45.57
C ALA A 3 59.26 -11.06 -44.69
N CYS A 4 58.17 -10.30 -44.71
CA CYS A 4 57.95 -9.18 -43.81
C CYS A 4 57.49 -9.74 -42.46
N ALA A 5 58.34 -9.66 -41.44
CA ALA A 5 57.93 -9.88 -40.06
C ALA A 5 57.12 -8.66 -39.62
N VAL A 6 55.82 -8.84 -39.44
CA VAL A 6 54.96 -7.84 -38.80
C VAL A 6 55.14 -8.03 -37.30
N ASP A 7 55.89 -7.12 -36.67
CA ASP A 7 55.91 -6.98 -35.22
C ASP A 7 54.51 -6.59 -34.76
N ILE A 8 53.81 -7.54 -34.14
CA ILE A 8 52.57 -7.27 -33.42
C ILE A 8 52.98 -6.57 -32.11
N PRO A 9 52.56 -5.32 -31.85
CA PRO A 9 52.88 -4.67 -30.60
C PRO A 9 52.25 -5.49 -29.46
N ILE A 10 53.12 -5.80 -28.50
CA ILE A 10 52.82 -6.50 -27.26
C ILE A 10 51.52 -5.94 -26.68
N SER A 11 50.53 -6.83 -26.55
CA SER A 11 49.25 -6.61 -25.91
C SER A 11 49.40 -5.71 -24.69
N PHE A 12 48.66 -4.60 -24.70
CA PHE A 12 48.32 -3.81 -23.52
C PHE A 12 47.73 -4.78 -22.48
N GLN A 13 48.53 -5.20 -21.50
CA GLN A 13 48.00 -5.94 -20.36
C GLN A 13 47.10 -4.97 -19.59
N PRO A 14 45.81 -5.24 -19.41
CA PRO A 14 45.00 -4.38 -18.59
C PRO A 14 45.40 -4.66 -17.13
N GLU A 15 45.97 -3.65 -16.46
CA GLU A 15 46.26 -3.68 -15.01
C GLU A 15 44.98 -3.79 -14.13
N THR A 16 43.81 -4.04 -14.73
CA THR A 16 42.51 -4.08 -14.05
C THR A 16 42.14 -5.43 -13.43
N ALA A 17 42.99 -6.45 -13.49
CA ALA A 17 42.65 -7.78 -12.97
C ALA A 17 42.54 -7.88 -11.42
N ASN A 18 42.93 -6.84 -10.67
CA ASN A 18 42.99 -6.86 -9.20
C ASN A 18 42.02 -5.90 -8.49
N SER A 19 41.14 -5.20 -9.22
CA SER A 19 40.12 -4.30 -8.63
C SER A 19 38.74 -4.93 -8.76
N LEU A 20 37.93 -4.80 -7.72
CA LEU A 20 36.51 -5.18 -7.78
C LEU A 20 35.83 -4.37 -8.90
N SER A 21 35.17 -5.09 -9.79
CA SER A 21 34.30 -4.52 -10.82
C SER A 21 33.04 -3.91 -10.20
N LEU A 22 32.37 -3.02 -10.95
CA LEU A 22 31.09 -2.46 -10.55
C LEU A 22 30.04 -3.55 -10.24
N LEU A 23 30.04 -4.65 -11.00
CA LEU A 23 29.11 -5.75 -10.78
C LEU A 23 29.38 -6.46 -9.45
N GLU A 24 30.65 -6.74 -9.14
CA GLU A 24 31.03 -7.34 -7.85
C GLU A 24 30.70 -6.43 -6.68
N LEU A 25 30.92 -5.12 -6.82
CA LEU A 25 30.53 -4.14 -5.82
C LEU A 25 29.02 -4.15 -5.60
N LYS A 26 28.20 -4.18 -6.66
CA LYS A 26 26.74 -4.28 -6.55
C LYS A 26 26.30 -5.55 -5.80
N MET A 27 26.89 -6.70 -6.12
CA MET A 27 26.59 -7.96 -5.42
C MET A 27 26.96 -7.88 -3.93
N ARG A 28 28.14 -7.35 -3.61
CA ARG A 28 28.60 -7.20 -2.22
C ARG A 28 27.75 -6.20 -1.43
N VAL A 29 27.39 -5.06 -2.03
CA VAL A 29 26.46 -4.10 -1.41
C VAL A 29 25.12 -4.77 -1.14
N SER A 30 24.56 -5.48 -2.12
CA SER A 30 23.27 -6.17 -1.96
C SER A 30 23.29 -7.17 -0.81
N LEU A 31 24.31 -8.01 -0.74
CA LEU A 31 24.50 -8.96 0.37
C LEU A 31 24.65 -8.26 1.71
N HIS A 32 25.44 -7.19 1.77
CA HIS A 32 25.63 -6.44 3.01
C HIS A 32 24.32 -5.82 3.50
N LEU A 33 23.59 -5.13 2.61
CA LEU A 33 22.32 -4.49 2.94
C LEU A 33 21.25 -5.50 3.38
N ALA A 34 21.22 -6.70 2.78
CA ALA A 34 20.31 -7.78 3.19
C ALA A 34 20.58 -8.27 4.63
N LEU A 35 21.80 -8.10 5.15
CA LEU A 35 22.18 -8.49 6.50
C LEU A 35 22.06 -7.35 7.52
N THR A 36 22.18 -6.10 7.09
CA THR A 36 22.29 -4.95 8.00
C THR A 36 21.10 -4.02 8.03
N ILE A 37 20.27 -3.97 6.98
CA ILE A 37 19.11 -3.09 6.99
C ILE A 37 18.08 -3.63 8.00
N PRO A 38 17.62 -2.80 8.94
CA PRO A 38 16.56 -3.18 9.84
C PRO A 38 15.27 -3.49 9.08
N GLU A 39 14.54 -4.44 9.64
CA GLU A 39 13.23 -4.90 9.18
C GLU A 39 12.17 -3.79 9.06
N ASP A 40 12.32 -2.69 9.80
CA ASP A 40 11.41 -1.55 9.82
C ASP A 40 12.01 -0.33 9.13
N LEU A 41 11.37 0.10 8.04
CA LEU A 41 11.74 1.30 7.29
C LEU A 41 11.73 2.58 8.13
N ALA A 42 10.94 2.63 9.21
CA ALA A 42 10.87 3.78 10.10
C ALA A 42 12.19 4.10 10.80
N VAL A 43 13.09 3.11 10.94
CA VAL A 43 14.37 3.24 11.64
C VAL A 43 15.48 3.76 10.70
N ILE A 44 15.23 3.77 9.40
CA ILE A 44 16.20 4.21 8.40
C ILE A 44 16.22 5.74 8.35
N THR A 45 17.25 6.31 8.97
CA THR A 45 17.55 7.76 8.95
C THR A 45 18.77 8.05 8.08
N PRO A 46 19.01 9.31 7.67
CA PRO A 46 20.25 9.69 6.97
C PRO A 46 21.51 9.28 7.74
N THR A 47 21.49 9.41 9.07
CA THR A 47 22.58 8.97 9.94
C THR A 47 22.76 7.45 9.89
N LYS A 48 21.67 6.68 9.92
CA LYS A 48 21.76 5.21 9.83
C LYS A 48 22.27 4.76 8.46
N LYS A 49 21.83 5.39 7.37
CA LYS A 49 22.38 5.16 6.02
C LYS A 49 23.89 5.37 5.99
N GLN A 50 24.37 6.47 6.56
CA GLN A 50 25.80 6.78 6.61
C GLN A 50 26.56 5.78 7.48
N GLN A 51 26.01 5.35 8.63
CA GLN A 51 26.61 4.32 9.47
C GLN A 51 26.77 2.99 8.72
N ILE A 52 25.71 2.49 8.08
CA ILE A 52 25.77 1.24 7.31
C ILE A 52 26.79 1.36 6.15
N PHE A 53 26.88 2.52 5.50
CA PHE A 53 27.89 2.73 4.47
C PHE A 53 29.33 2.65 5.02
N GLN A 54 29.59 3.24 6.19
CA GLN A 54 30.91 3.18 6.83
C GLN A 54 31.26 1.76 7.32
N GLU A 55 30.27 1.03 7.82
CA GLU A 55 30.40 -0.39 8.15
C GLU A 55 30.78 -1.20 6.90
N PHE A 56 30.11 -0.94 5.76
CA PHE A 56 30.42 -1.60 4.50
C PHE A 56 31.83 -1.28 3.97
N ILE A 57 32.26 -0.01 4.04
CA ILE A 57 33.65 0.37 3.68
C ILE A 57 34.65 -0.40 4.54
N SER A 58 34.37 -0.57 5.83
CA SER A 58 35.23 -1.33 6.73
C SER A 58 35.32 -2.81 6.35
N VAL A 59 34.24 -3.41 5.82
CA VAL A 59 34.24 -4.78 5.27
C VAL A 59 35.12 -4.88 4.03
N LEU A 60 35.21 -3.83 3.22
CA LEU A 60 36.03 -3.78 2.01
C LEU A 60 37.48 -3.32 2.25
N ALA A 61 37.91 -3.08 3.49
CA ALA A 61 39.19 -2.42 3.80
C ALA A 61 40.46 -3.10 3.22
N LYS A 62 40.39 -4.38 2.82
CA LYS A 62 41.50 -5.13 2.20
C LYS A 62 41.37 -5.30 0.69
N GLU A 63 40.31 -4.80 0.10
CA GLU A 63 39.98 -4.95 -1.31
C GLU A 63 40.39 -3.69 -2.08
N LYS A 64 40.77 -3.84 -3.34
CA LYS A 64 40.98 -2.70 -4.24
C LYS A 64 39.70 -2.45 -5.02
N TYR A 65 39.26 -1.20 -5.06
CA TYR A 65 38.10 -0.77 -5.83
C TYR A 65 38.22 0.73 -6.13
N GLU A 66 37.47 1.19 -7.13
CA GLU A 66 37.34 2.62 -7.42
C GLU A 66 36.17 3.22 -6.63
N ASP A 67 36.42 4.34 -5.94
CA ASP A 67 35.39 5.04 -5.16
C ASP A 67 34.18 5.46 -5.99
N PHE A 68 34.40 5.80 -7.27
CA PHE A 68 33.31 6.13 -8.20
C PHE A 68 32.37 4.94 -8.40
N ASN A 69 32.92 3.74 -8.67
CA ASN A 69 32.14 2.52 -8.85
C ASN A 69 31.46 2.09 -7.54
N LEU A 70 32.13 2.26 -6.39
CA LEU A 70 31.54 2.00 -5.08
C LEU A 70 30.32 2.90 -4.83
N ASN A 71 30.44 4.20 -5.09
CA ASN A 71 29.34 5.14 -4.87
C ASN A 71 28.14 4.86 -5.79
N ILE A 72 28.38 4.50 -7.06
CA ILE A 72 27.31 4.08 -7.97
C ILE A 72 26.63 2.81 -7.46
N ALA A 73 27.41 1.77 -7.14
CA ALA A 73 26.88 0.51 -6.62
C ALA A 73 26.06 0.73 -5.35
N TRP A 74 26.58 1.55 -4.43
CA TRP A 74 25.90 1.89 -3.18
C TRP A 74 24.56 2.58 -3.43
N GLN A 75 24.53 3.68 -4.19
CA GLN A 75 23.31 4.44 -4.39
C GLN A 75 22.24 3.63 -5.12
N GLU A 76 22.60 2.89 -6.17
CA GLU A 76 21.63 2.11 -6.94
C GLU A 76 21.01 1.00 -6.10
N ILE A 77 21.84 0.19 -5.43
CA ILE A 77 21.36 -0.94 -4.65
C ILE A 77 20.61 -0.47 -3.40
N TRP A 78 21.05 0.63 -2.78
CA TRP A 78 20.32 1.27 -1.67
C TRP A 78 18.90 1.69 -2.10
N GLN A 79 18.77 2.40 -3.22
CA GLN A 79 17.46 2.82 -3.75
C GLN A 79 16.57 1.61 -4.07
N GLN A 80 17.12 0.58 -4.68
CA GLN A 80 16.38 -0.65 -5.00
C GLN A 80 15.90 -1.35 -3.72
N GLN A 81 16.77 -1.45 -2.71
CA GLN A 81 16.42 -2.07 -1.43
C GLN A 81 15.32 -1.30 -0.70
N LEU A 82 15.39 0.04 -0.67
CA LEU A 82 14.33 0.85 -0.06
C LEU A 82 12.98 0.67 -0.77
N LYS A 83 12.98 0.64 -2.11
CA LYS A 83 11.76 0.40 -2.89
C LYS A 83 11.17 -0.98 -2.62
N SER A 84 12.00 -2.03 -2.58
CA SER A 84 11.56 -3.40 -2.26
C SER A 84 10.95 -3.48 -0.86
N LEU A 85 11.63 -2.92 0.15
CA LEU A 85 11.10 -2.88 1.52
C LEU A 85 9.79 -2.08 1.61
N ALA A 86 9.67 -0.98 0.87
CA ALA A 86 8.45 -0.17 0.84
C ALA A 86 7.27 -0.93 0.22
N GLN A 87 7.53 -1.75 -0.80
CA GLN A 87 6.54 -2.63 -1.43
C GLN A 87 6.11 -3.78 -0.51
N GLU A 88 7.05 -4.44 0.15
CA GLU A 88 6.77 -5.62 0.97
C GLU A 88 6.13 -5.24 2.33
N ARG A 89 6.71 -4.25 2.99
CA ARG A 89 6.45 -3.95 4.40
C ARG A 89 5.67 -2.65 4.58
N GLY A 90 5.93 -1.66 3.73
CA GLY A 90 5.37 -0.32 3.88
C GLY A 90 6.06 0.50 4.98
N LEU A 91 5.49 1.65 5.32
CA LEU A 91 6.02 2.60 6.29
C LEU A 91 4.99 2.87 7.39
N HIS A 92 5.31 2.60 8.65
CA HIS A 92 4.40 2.78 9.79
C HIS A 92 3.02 2.09 9.60
N GLY A 93 3.00 0.90 8.99
CA GLY A 93 1.77 0.18 8.67
C GLY A 93 1.06 0.65 7.39
N ILE A 94 1.53 1.74 6.76
CA ILE A 94 1.01 2.26 5.49
C ILE A 94 1.71 1.53 4.34
N LYS A 95 0.96 0.80 3.52
CA LYS A 95 1.50 0.06 2.37
C LYS A 95 1.21 0.77 1.04
N LEU A 96 2.06 0.50 0.04
CA LEU A 96 1.74 0.85 -1.34
C LEU A 96 0.42 0.20 -1.76
N GLY A 97 -0.38 0.94 -2.53
CA GLY A 97 -1.72 0.55 -2.94
C GLY A 97 -2.79 0.64 -1.85
N ALA A 98 -2.44 1.02 -0.62
CA ALA A 98 -3.42 1.18 0.44
C ALA A 98 -4.41 2.30 0.09
N ARG A 99 -5.71 2.02 0.28
CA ARG A 99 -6.77 3.03 0.15
C ARG A 99 -6.82 3.87 1.40
N ILE A 100 -7.00 5.17 1.19
CA ILE A 100 -7.10 6.15 2.25
C ILE A 100 -8.35 7.01 2.06
N LEU A 101 -8.71 7.71 3.13
CA LEU A 101 -9.81 8.64 3.17
C LEU A 101 -9.37 9.90 3.91
N ARG A 102 -9.72 11.05 3.36
CA ARG A 102 -9.72 12.34 4.04
C ARG A 102 -11.16 12.80 4.24
N GLN A 103 -11.52 13.13 5.47
CA GLN A 103 -12.83 13.72 5.78
C GLN A 103 -12.64 15.16 6.27
N ARG A 104 -13.13 16.13 5.50
CA ARG A 104 -13.06 17.55 5.89
C ARG A 104 -14.39 18.24 5.62
N SER A 105 -14.96 18.85 6.66
CA SER A 105 -16.21 19.62 6.57
C SER A 105 -17.38 18.85 5.92
N GLY A 106 -17.45 17.54 6.14
CA GLY A 106 -18.48 16.66 5.58
C GLY A 106 -18.22 16.19 4.14
N ILE A 107 -17.08 16.57 3.54
CA ILE A 107 -16.64 16.07 2.24
C ILE A 107 -15.71 14.88 2.47
N GLU A 108 -16.04 13.77 1.81
CA GLU A 108 -15.21 12.55 1.76
C GLU A 108 -14.37 12.58 0.49
N GLU A 109 -13.07 12.44 0.63
CA GLU A 109 -12.15 12.36 -0.49
C GLU A 109 -11.28 11.12 -0.34
N PHE A 110 -11.30 10.28 -1.36
CA PHE A 110 -10.60 9.01 -1.37
C PHE A 110 -9.33 9.12 -2.19
N GLY A 111 -8.34 8.31 -1.82
CA GLY A 111 -7.09 8.24 -2.56
C GLY A 111 -6.37 6.92 -2.34
N THR A 112 -5.23 6.79 -3.00
CA THR A 112 -4.41 5.58 -2.97
C THR A 112 -2.95 5.99 -2.75
N ILE A 113 -2.24 5.25 -1.91
CA ILE A 113 -0.80 5.42 -1.71
C ILE A 113 -0.08 4.85 -2.93
N VAL A 114 0.59 5.72 -3.69
CA VAL A 114 1.24 5.36 -4.97
C VAL A 114 2.76 5.31 -4.88
N ASP A 115 3.36 6.02 -3.92
CA ASP A 115 4.79 5.95 -3.66
C ASP A 115 5.09 6.13 -2.16
N LEU A 116 6.20 5.53 -1.73
CA LEU A 116 6.71 5.53 -0.37
C LEU A 116 8.22 5.74 -0.41
N ASN A 117 8.67 6.99 -0.24
CA ASN A 117 10.10 7.33 -0.28
C ASN A 117 10.57 7.95 1.03
N ILE A 118 11.12 7.11 1.90
CA ILE A 118 11.59 7.48 3.24
C ILE A 118 12.75 8.49 3.26
N GLU A 119 13.44 8.70 2.12
CA GLU A 119 14.53 9.67 2.06
C GLU A 119 14.02 11.11 1.87
N LEU A 120 12.73 11.28 1.57
CA LEU A 120 12.08 12.58 1.45
C LEU A 120 11.45 13.00 2.77
N SER A 121 11.39 14.32 3.01
CA SER A 121 10.69 14.90 4.16
C SER A 121 9.19 14.60 4.16
N ARG A 122 8.63 14.34 2.97
CA ARG A 122 7.24 13.94 2.73
C ARG A 122 7.20 12.60 2.00
N PRO A 123 7.38 11.48 2.73
CA PRO A 123 7.60 10.17 2.12
C PRO A 123 6.32 9.55 1.54
N LEU A 124 5.13 9.98 1.94
CA LEU A 124 3.86 9.36 1.56
C LEU A 124 3.28 10.08 0.34
N GLN A 125 3.37 9.50 -0.85
CA GLN A 125 2.71 10.06 -2.03
C GLN A 125 1.34 9.44 -2.23
N ILE A 126 0.33 10.30 -2.32
CA ILE A 126 -1.07 9.93 -2.50
C ILE A 126 -1.53 10.43 -3.87
N GLN A 127 -2.16 9.55 -4.64
CA GLN A 127 -3.02 9.93 -5.75
C GLN A 127 -4.46 9.95 -5.27
N TRP A 128 -5.08 11.12 -5.30
CA TRP A 128 -6.49 11.31 -4.95
C TRP A 128 -7.38 10.95 -6.14
N ASP A 129 -8.60 10.52 -5.86
CA ASP A 129 -9.60 10.17 -6.88
C ASP A 129 -10.02 11.40 -7.70
N SER A 130 -9.74 12.63 -7.22
CA SER A 130 -9.85 13.87 -7.99
C SER A 130 -8.86 13.95 -9.16
N GLY A 131 -7.81 13.14 -9.15
CA GLY A 131 -6.68 13.18 -10.08
C GLY A 131 -5.43 13.87 -9.50
N ASP A 132 -5.54 14.55 -8.35
CA ASP A 132 -4.41 15.24 -7.73
C ASP A 132 -3.39 14.26 -7.14
N ILE A 133 -2.10 14.55 -7.29
CA ILE A 133 -1.02 13.80 -6.65
C ILE A 133 -0.31 14.72 -5.65
N GLN A 134 -0.23 14.28 -4.40
CA GLN A 134 0.38 15.08 -3.34
C GLN A 134 1.17 14.21 -2.37
N SER A 135 2.33 14.73 -1.95
CA SER A 135 3.18 14.09 -0.95
C SER A 135 2.91 14.64 0.44
N TYR A 136 3.01 13.78 1.44
CA TYR A 136 2.73 14.08 2.85
C TYR A 136 3.82 13.52 3.75
N SER A 137 4.14 14.27 4.81
CA SER A 137 4.80 13.73 5.99
C SER A 137 3.82 12.91 6.82
N LEU A 138 4.34 12.04 7.70
CA LEU A 138 3.50 11.30 8.64
C LEU A 138 2.69 12.24 9.57
N THR A 139 3.30 13.36 9.96
CA THR A 139 2.64 14.38 10.80
C THR A 139 1.49 15.03 10.05
N GLU A 140 1.68 15.45 8.80
CA GLU A 140 0.62 16.01 7.97
C GLU A 140 -0.50 14.99 7.73
N PHE A 141 -0.14 13.73 7.45
CA PHE A 141 -1.09 12.64 7.26
C PHE A 141 -2.05 12.52 8.46
N ARG A 142 -1.52 12.53 9.68
CA ARG A 142 -2.31 12.46 10.93
C ARG A 142 -3.09 13.75 11.20
N CYS A 143 -2.45 14.91 11.09
CA CYS A 143 -3.08 16.20 11.40
C CYS A 143 -4.21 16.57 10.43
N LEU A 144 -4.13 16.11 9.19
CA LEU A 144 -5.18 16.32 8.18
C LEU A 144 -6.32 15.29 8.27
N GLY A 145 -6.29 14.39 9.26
CA GLY A 145 -7.31 13.35 9.41
C GLY A 145 -7.35 12.38 8.23
N ILE A 146 -6.19 12.14 7.59
CA ILE A 146 -6.08 11.12 6.56
C ILE A 146 -6.00 9.77 7.26
N ASN A 147 -6.94 8.89 6.96
CA ASN A 147 -7.06 7.59 7.59
C ASN A 147 -6.94 6.47 6.56
N LEU A 148 -6.30 5.38 6.95
CA LEU A 148 -6.30 4.15 6.17
C LEU A 148 -7.70 3.54 6.18
N LEU A 149 -8.16 3.12 5.01
CA LEU A 149 -9.37 2.34 4.85
C LEU A 149 -9.01 0.86 4.90
N LYS A 150 -9.72 0.13 5.75
CA LYS A 150 -9.63 -1.33 5.71
C LYS A 150 -10.27 -1.85 4.43
N PRO A 151 -9.85 -3.03 3.93
CA PRO A 151 -10.55 -3.70 2.85
C PRO A 151 -12.03 -3.90 3.17
N VAL A 152 -12.87 -3.95 2.13
CA VAL A 152 -14.28 -4.29 2.27
C VAL A 152 -14.38 -5.69 2.90
N THR A 153 -15.04 -5.78 4.05
CA THR A 153 -15.25 -7.01 4.79
C THR A 153 -16.63 -7.56 4.45
N LYS A 154 -16.68 -8.75 3.85
CA LYS A 154 -17.93 -9.49 3.58
C LYS A 154 -18.28 -10.33 4.81
N LEU A 155 -19.42 -10.03 5.43
CA LEU A 155 -19.96 -10.80 6.55
C LEU A 155 -20.78 -12.00 6.08
N SER A 156 -21.47 -11.84 4.94
CA SER A 156 -22.18 -12.89 4.23
C SER A 156 -22.23 -12.55 2.73
N PRO A 157 -22.79 -13.42 1.87
CA PRO A 157 -22.99 -13.09 0.46
C PRO A 157 -23.86 -11.84 0.23
N ASN A 158 -24.61 -11.38 1.22
CA ASN A 158 -25.55 -10.27 1.09
C ASN A 158 -25.19 -9.07 1.96
N VAL A 159 -24.19 -9.16 2.85
CA VAL A 159 -23.85 -8.07 3.78
C VAL A 159 -22.35 -7.84 3.78
N ALA A 160 -21.96 -6.60 3.47
CA ALA A 160 -20.57 -6.16 3.50
C ALA A 160 -20.46 -4.80 4.18
N TYR A 161 -19.29 -4.49 4.72
CA TYR A 161 -18.98 -3.18 5.27
C TYR A 161 -17.53 -2.78 5.03
N GLN A 162 -17.26 -1.48 5.14
CA GLN A 162 -15.93 -0.91 5.13
C GLN A 162 -15.80 0.08 6.28
N ILE A 163 -14.64 0.08 6.92
CA ILE A 163 -14.36 0.92 8.08
C ILE A 163 -12.94 1.51 7.96
N SER A 164 -12.74 2.74 8.42
CA SER A 164 -11.40 3.28 8.61
C SER A 164 -10.72 2.69 9.84
N GLU A 165 -9.41 2.83 9.95
CA GLU A 165 -8.66 2.38 11.14
C GLU A 165 -9.12 3.01 12.45
N ASP A 166 -9.43 4.31 12.43
CA ASP A 166 -9.94 5.08 13.58
C ASP A 166 -11.45 4.89 13.82
N GLY A 167 -12.15 4.21 12.90
CA GLY A 167 -13.59 3.99 12.95
C GLY A 167 -14.46 5.22 12.65
N SER A 168 -13.88 6.37 12.29
CA SER A 168 -14.63 7.58 11.94
C SER A 168 -15.48 7.38 10.68
N TYR A 169 -14.97 6.59 9.73
CA TYR A 169 -15.68 6.18 8.54
C TYR A 169 -16.24 4.77 8.70
N PHE A 170 -17.52 4.62 8.36
CA PHE A 170 -18.21 3.33 8.37
C PHE A 170 -19.30 3.31 7.31
N LYS A 171 -19.13 2.49 6.26
CA LYS A 171 -20.14 2.24 5.24
C LYS A 171 -20.53 0.77 5.21
N VAL A 172 -21.81 0.53 4.90
CA VAL A 172 -22.41 -0.80 4.86
C VAL A 172 -23.21 -0.92 3.58
N TRP A 173 -23.10 -2.09 2.96
CA TRP A 173 -23.86 -2.48 1.78
C TRP A 173 -24.62 -3.77 2.04
N ILE A 174 -25.88 -3.78 1.60
CA ILE A 174 -26.76 -4.94 1.71
C ILE A 174 -27.27 -5.28 0.33
N GLY A 175 -26.81 -6.43 -0.17
CA GLY A 175 -26.99 -6.88 -1.54
C GLY A 175 -28.17 -7.84 -1.74
N PHE A 176 -28.74 -7.79 -2.93
CA PHE A 176 -29.84 -8.65 -3.38
C PHE A 176 -29.66 -9.07 -4.84
N ARG A 177 -30.07 -10.30 -5.14
CA ARG A 177 -30.11 -10.80 -6.51
C ARG A 177 -31.15 -10.09 -7.38
N THR A 178 -32.29 -9.70 -6.82
CA THR A 178 -33.41 -9.08 -7.55
C THR A 178 -33.97 -7.86 -6.81
N LYS A 179 -34.57 -6.92 -7.57
CA LYS A 179 -35.27 -5.76 -7.00
C LYS A 179 -36.45 -6.16 -6.12
N ALA A 180 -37.16 -7.23 -6.48
CA ALA A 180 -38.32 -7.72 -5.74
C ALA A 180 -37.93 -8.20 -4.32
N LEU A 181 -36.83 -8.95 -4.20
CA LEU A 181 -36.30 -9.38 -2.90
C LEU A 181 -35.85 -8.18 -2.08
N ALA A 182 -35.13 -7.23 -2.70
CA ALA A 182 -34.69 -6.01 -2.03
C ALA A 182 -35.87 -5.23 -1.44
N GLN A 183 -36.93 -5.04 -2.21
CA GLN A 183 -38.15 -4.34 -1.76
C GLN A 183 -38.89 -5.10 -0.65
N ALA A 184 -38.97 -6.43 -0.73
CA ALA A 184 -39.61 -7.25 0.30
C ALA A 184 -38.91 -7.11 1.66
N TRP A 185 -37.57 -7.09 1.67
CA TRP A 185 -36.77 -6.97 2.88
C TRP A 185 -36.60 -5.54 3.39
N TRP A 186 -36.82 -4.53 2.54
CA TRP A 186 -36.50 -3.13 2.83
C TRP A 186 -36.99 -2.65 4.21
N ARG A 187 -38.25 -2.95 4.56
CA ARG A 187 -38.84 -2.48 5.82
C ARG A 187 -38.17 -3.12 7.04
N LEU A 188 -37.94 -4.44 7.00
CA LEU A 188 -37.34 -5.18 8.11
C LEU A 188 -35.89 -4.76 8.32
N ILE A 189 -35.14 -4.59 7.23
CA ILE A 189 -33.74 -4.14 7.29
C ILE A 189 -33.66 -2.72 7.82
N LYS A 190 -34.48 -1.80 7.29
CA LYS A 190 -34.53 -0.40 7.73
C LYS A 190 -34.80 -0.28 9.23
N GLN A 191 -35.64 -1.16 9.79
CA GLN A 191 -35.91 -1.22 11.22
C GLN A 191 -34.68 -1.66 12.03
N GLN A 192 -33.81 -2.50 11.48
CA GLN A 192 -32.60 -2.97 12.17
C GLN A 192 -31.45 -1.96 12.06
N VAL A 193 -31.08 -1.56 10.84
CA VAL A 193 -29.84 -0.81 10.59
C VAL A 193 -30.02 0.71 10.56
N GLY A 194 -31.23 1.19 10.25
CA GLY A 194 -31.53 2.62 10.10
C GLY A 194 -31.88 3.01 8.67
N TYR A 195 -31.59 4.25 8.28
CA TYR A 195 -31.96 4.77 6.97
C TYR A 195 -31.12 4.14 5.86
N LEU A 196 -31.82 3.64 4.84
CA LEU A 196 -31.23 3.04 3.64
C LEU A 196 -31.25 4.04 2.50
N SER A 197 -30.20 4.01 1.67
CA SER A 197 -30.14 4.72 0.40
C SER A 197 -31.23 4.23 -0.56
N PRO A 198 -31.46 4.91 -1.68
CA PRO A 198 -32.14 4.32 -2.82
C PRO A 198 -31.46 3.01 -3.25
N LEU A 199 -32.23 2.10 -3.85
CA LEU A 199 -31.70 0.84 -4.38
C LEU A 199 -30.79 1.15 -5.57
N GLN A 200 -29.53 0.76 -5.47
CA GLN A 200 -28.53 0.94 -6.52
C GLN A 200 -28.42 -0.33 -7.35
N ASP A 201 -28.05 -0.18 -8.63
CA ASP A 201 -27.82 -1.28 -9.57
C ASP A 201 -26.32 -1.35 -9.86
N CYS A 202 -25.68 -2.37 -9.30
CA CYS A 202 -24.23 -2.51 -9.26
C CYS A 202 -23.77 -3.29 -10.50
N TYR A 203 -23.60 -2.58 -11.61
CA TYR A 203 -23.22 -3.16 -12.89
C TYR A 203 -21.73 -3.51 -13.02
N SER A 204 -20.84 -2.73 -12.40
CA SER A 204 -19.39 -2.96 -12.42
C SER A 204 -18.92 -3.67 -11.15
N LEU A 205 -17.83 -4.45 -11.28
CA LEU A 205 -17.17 -5.13 -10.16
C LEU A 205 -16.72 -4.16 -9.07
N GLU A 206 -16.28 -2.97 -9.46
CA GLU A 206 -15.86 -1.89 -8.55
C GLU A 206 -17.00 -1.36 -7.67
N LEU A 207 -18.25 -1.53 -8.11
CA LEU A 207 -19.46 -1.11 -7.37
C LEU A 207 -20.14 -2.30 -6.67
N ARG A 208 -19.66 -3.53 -6.84
CA ARG A 208 -20.23 -4.73 -6.23
C ARG A 208 -19.48 -5.07 -4.95
N HIS A 209 -19.97 -4.55 -3.83
CA HIS A 209 -19.40 -4.83 -2.51
C HIS A 209 -19.81 -6.22 -2.00
N THR A 210 -20.98 -6.70 -2.42
CA THR A 210 -21.58 -7.98 -2.02
C THR A 210 -21.66 -9.00 -3.15
N ASP A 211 -21.06 -8.72 -4.32
CA ASP A 211 -21.21 -9.49 -5.57
C ASP A 211 -22.65 -9.59 -6.10
N LYS A 212 -23.62 -8.92 -5.46
CA LYS A 212 -25.02 -8.88 -5.86
C LYS A 212 -25.27 -7.77 -6.88
N ARG A 213 -26.36 -7.92 -7.63
CA ARG A 213 -26.74 -6.96 -8.67
C ARG A 213 -27.34 -5.68 -8.08
N TYR A 214 -28.05 -5.79 -6.96
CA TYR A 214 -28.72 -4.65 -6.34
C TYR A 214 -28.24 -4.45 -4.93
N GLU A 215 -27.95 -3.21 -4.52
CA GLU A 215 -27.46 -2.91 -3.17
C GLU A 215 -28.22 -1.73 -2.55
N TYR A 216 -28.50 -1.84 -1.25
CA TYR A 216 -28.79 -0.70 -0.40
C TYR A 216 -27.53 -0.32 0.38
N GLY A 217 -27.20 0.97 0.40
CA GLY A 217 -26.25 1.54 1.35
C GLY A 217 -26.96 1.96 2.64
N VAL A 218 -26.30 1.86 3.79
CA VAL A 218 -26.81 2.45 5.04
C VAL A 218 -26.28 3.86 5.19
N GLU A 219 -27.16 4.87 5.07
CA GLU A 219 -26.74 6.28 5.13
C GLU A 219 -26.81 6.86 6.55
N LYS A 220 -27.81 6.43 7.35
CA LYS A 220 -27.95 6.88 8.74
C LYS A 220 -28.20 5.69 9.65
N TYR A 221 -27.20 5.36 10.44
CA TYR A 221 -27.26 4.26 11.38
C TYR A 221 -28.20 4.56 12.54
N ARG A 222 -29.06 3.59 12.86
CA ARG A 222 -29.90 3.63 14.07
C ARG A 222 -29.04 3.52 15.34
N GLN A 223 -27.98 2.71 15.30
CA GLN A 223 -27.08 2.51 16.43
C GLN A 223 -25.99 3.59 16.48
N LYS A 224 -25.77 4.16 17.68
CA LYS A 224 -24.78 5.22 17.89
C LYS A 224 -23.33 4.72 17.81
N SER A 225 -23.03 3.59 18.44
CA SER A 225 -21.67 3.04 18.54
C SER A 225 -21.37 2.01 17.45
N ILE A 226 -20.12 1.98 16.97
CA ILE A 226 -19.61 1.01 15.98
C ILE A 226 -19.84 -0.44 16.43
N ALA A 227 -19.53 -0.78 17.69
CA ALA A 227 -19.71 -2.16 18.19
C ALA A 227 -21.16 -2.66 18.06
N LYS A 228 -22.14 -1.80 18.39
CA LYS A 228 -23.57 -2.12 18.21
C LYS A 228 -23.96 -2.22 16.73
N ARG A 229 -23.40 -1.37 15.86
CA ARG A 229 -23.61 -1.47 14.40
C ARG A 229 -23.13 -2.82 13.89
N LEU A 230 -21.89 -3.20 14.21
CA LEU A 230 -21.31 -4.48 13.81
C LEU A 230 -22.12 -5.67 14.33
N ASN A 231 -22.59 -5.65 15.59
CA ASN A 231 -23.45 -6.71 16.13
C ASN A 231 -24.78 -6.82 15.35
N THR A 232 -25.43 -5.69 15.04
CA THR A 232 -26.64 -5.69 14.21
C THR A 232 -26.36 -6.26 12.80
N LEU A 233 -25.23 -5.90 12.20
CA LEU A 233 -24.86 -6.43 10.88
C LEU A 233 -24.58 -7.91 10.91
N GLN A 234 -23.94 -8.43 11.95
CA GLN A 234 -23.73 -9.87 12.11
C GLN A 234 -25.07 -10.61 12.15
N LYS A 235 -26.01 -10.14 12.98
CA LYS A 235 -27.36 -10.72 13.03
C LYS A 235 -28.06 -10.67 11.68
N LEU A 236 -27.89 -9.59 10.92
CA LEU A 236 -28.46 -9.47 9.59
C LEU A 236 -27.78 -10.41 8.59
N ALA A 237 -26.46 -10.59 8.71
CA ALA A 237 -25.69 -11.49 7.88
C ALA A 237 -26.06 -12.96 8.10
N ASP A 238 -26.51 -13.32 9.32
CA ASP A 238 -26.99 -14.65 9.67
C ASP A 238 -28.40 -14.96 9.11
N ILE A 239 -29.14 -13.94 8.65
CA ILE A 239 -30.46 -14.11 8.02
C ILE A 239 -30.27 -14.46 6.54
N ASN A 240 -31.05 -15.45 6.06
CA ASN A 240 -31.08 -15.77 4.64
C ASN A 240 -31.88 -14.71 3.84
N LEU A 241 -31.19 -13.69 3.32
CA LEU A 241 -31.79 -12.61 2.52
C LEU A 241 -32.14 -13.02 1.08
N GLU A 242 -31.85 -14.25 0.67
CA GLU A 242 -32.25 -14.79 -0.65
C GLU A 242 -33.68 -15.35 -0.64
N GLU A 243 -34.24 -15.62 0.54
CA GLU A 243 -35.63 -16.04 0.70
C GLU A 243 -36.54 -14.84 0.96
N LEU A 244 -37.83 -15.00 0.67
CA LEU A 244 -38.80 -13.98 1.06
C LEU A 244 -38.90 -13.91 2.59
N PRO A 245 -39.01 -12.70 3.18
CA PRO A 245 -39.17 -12.59 4.61
C PRO A 245 -40.45 -13.30 5.05
N MET A 246 -40.34 -14.22 6.00
CA MET A 246 -41.51 -14.79 6.65
C MET A 246 -42.24 -13.67 7.40
N LYS A 247 -43.56 -13.58 7.21
CA LYS A 247 -44.41 -12.52 7.78
C LYS A 247 -44.38 -12.52 9.31
#